data_AF-A0A9P7X5B9-F1
#
_entry.id   AF-A0A9P7X5B9-F1
#
_cell.length_a   1.000
_cell.length_b   1.000
_cell.length_c   1.000
_cell.angle_alpha   90.00
_cell.angle_beta   90.00
_cell.angle_gamma   90.00
#
_symmetry.space_group_name_H-M   'P 1'
#
loop_
_entity.id
_entity.type
_entity.pdbx_description
1 polymer ?
#
loop_
_entity_poly.entity_id
_entity_poly.type
_entity_poly.pdbx_seq_one_letter_code
_entity_poly.pdbx_strand_id
1 'polypeptide(L)'
;MESTAASPSSSVQNGPTITVSTTFYPSARLPGSETYGIPDMIIYTTDFVFFYGHQDKLLQISTNAFAHTIPASISPVPTSAPSTRLSNPPGHGTRRGKTLSVTVGHTSRVIDVVLRVIYDMPCQQTMPELDIISLALSVLDQYGLSTPNETSPSEIWSLVLRHARTTDSIQAYALAAAHSMDKVCIEASAHTLRAPLENITEQQANLAGPIYLRRLFLLHMSRRESLRAVMERPPIITGQHDLRCSAVDREGVARSWALAAANVMTLKTAPQGVGGEELSKALLSEATEGRTCEQCLACIRDRISEVVHDWLAIKATI
;
A
#
# COMPACT_ATOMS: atom_id res chain seq x y z
N MET A 1 47.28 48.69 -33.63
CA MET A 1 47.64 47.26 -33.61
C MET A 1 47.50 46.85 -32.15
N GLU A 2 46.59 46.00 -31.67
CA GLU A 2 45.72 44.93 -32.21
C GLU A 2 44.61 44.78 -31.15
N SER A 3 43.31 44.92 -31.48
CA SER A 3 42.36 43.83 -31.77
C SER A 3 42.48 42.58 -30.90
N THR A 4 41.51 42.34 -30.02
CA THR A 4 41.04 40.97 -29.73
C THR A 4 39.57 40.98 -29.32
N ALA A 5 38.86 40.00 -29.86
CA ALA A 5 37.43 39.94 -30.06
C ALA A 5 36.59 39.67 -28.80
N ALA A 6 35.40 40.27 -28.77
CA ALA A 6 34.31 39.87 -27.90
C ALA A 6 33.59 38.64 -28.51
N SER A 7 33.62 37.51 -27.80
CA SER A 7 32.74 36.37 -28.11
C SER A 7 31.36 36.62 -27.50
N PRO A 8 30.26 36.48 -28.25
CA PRO A 8 28.93 36.55 -27.67
C PRO A 8 28.63 35.22 -26.96
N SER A 9 28.34 35.29 -25.66
CA SER A 9 27.75 34.20 -24.90
C SER A 9 26.33 33.94 -25.41
N SER A 10 26.18 32.92 -26.25
CA SER A 10 24.88 32.38 -26.63
C SER A 10 24.25 31.70 -25.42
N SER A 11 23.33 32.39 -24.76
CA SER A 11 22.38 31.78 -23.83
C SER A 11 21.46 30.84 -24.61
N VAL A 12 21.85 29.57 -24.74
CA VAL A 12 20.95 28.51 -25.19
C VAL A 12 19.85 28.40 -24.14
N GLN A 13 18.68 28.96 -24.44
CA GLN A 13 17.47 28.65 -23.70
C GLN A 13 17.21 27.16 -23.90
N ASN A 14 17.52 26.35 -22.88
CA ASN A 14 17.12 24.94 -22.85
C ASN A 14 15.59 24.89 -22.92
N GLY A 15 15.06 24.57 -24.10
CA GLY A 15 13.64 24.30 -24.27
C GLY A 15 13.20 23.15 -23.36
N PRO A 16 11.89 23.01 -23.10
CA PRO A 16 11.38 21.92 -22.26
C PRO A 16 11.87 20.58 -22.81
N THR A 17 12.57 19.82 -21.97
CA THR A 17 13.05 18.48 -22.32
C THR A 17 11.85 17.55 -22.32
N ILE A 18 11.44 17.16 -23.51
CA ILE A 18 10.38 16.19 -23.73
C ILE A 18 10.91 14.79 -23.43
N THR A 19 10.17 14.02 -22.62
CA THR A 19 10.56 12.66 -22.23
C THR A 19 9.51 11.65 -22.63
N VAL A 20 9.89 10.38 -22.86
CA VAL A 20 8.98 9.27 -23.14
C VAL A 20 9.05 8.28 -21.99
N SER A 21 7.91 7.75 -21.55
CA SER A 21 7.85 6.69 -20.54
C SER A 21 8.66 5.47 -20.98
N THR A 22 9.47 4.92 -20.08
CA THR A 22 10.23 3.69 -20.31
C THR A 22 9.34 2.44 -20.35
N THR A 23 8.13 2.52 -19.79
CA THR A 23 7.13 1.43 -19.80
C THR A 23 6.19 1.57 -20.98
N PHE A 24 5.70 2.78 -21.24
CA PHE A 24 4.70 3.09 -22.26
C PHE A 24 5.33 3.85 -23.43
N TYR A 25 6.14 3.16 -24.25
CA TYR A 25 6.86 3.71 -25.41
C TYR A 25 6.31 3.15 -26.74
N PRO A 26 6.65 3.73 -27.92
CA PRO A 26 6.01 3.40 -29.21
C PRO A 26 6.01 1.91 -29.59
N SER A 27 7.04 1.18 -29.19
CA SER A 27 7.22 -0.24 -29.51
C SER A 27 7.03 -1.14 -28.28
N ALA A 28 6.41 -0.62 -27.21
CA ALA A 28 6.12 -1.38 -26.01
C ALA A 28 5.13 -2.50 -26.33
N ARG A 29 5.44 -3.72 -25.87
CA ARG A 29 4.51 -4.85 -25.88
C ARG A 29 3.67 -4.80 -24.62
N LEU A 30 2.66 -3.94 -24.61
CA LEU A 30 1.76 -3.78 -23.48
C LEU A 30 0.82 -5.00 -23.37
N PRO A 31 0.30 -5.31 -22.17
CA PRO A 31 -0.73 -6.34 -22.02
C PRO A 31 -1.91 -6.11 -22.98
N GLY A 32 -2.31 -7.15 -23.71
CA GLY A 32 -3.32 -7.04 -24.76
C GLY A 32 -2.80 -6.66 -26.15
N SER A 33 -1.50 -6.45 -26.35
CA SER A 33 -0.91 -6.20 -27.67
C SER A 33 -1.19 -7.29 -28.71
N GLU A 34 -1.51 -8.52 -28.31
CA GLU A 34 -1.97 -9.59 -29.21
C GLU A 34 -3.32 -9.26 -29.86
N THR A 35 -4.16 -8.52 -29.14
CA THR A 35 -5.50 -8.09 -29.57
C THR A 35 -5.46 -6.72 -30.24
N TYR A 36 -4.75 -5.76 -29.63
CA TYR A 36 -4.75 -4.35 -30.04
C TYR A 36 -3.58 -3.95 -30.95
N GLY A 37 -2.58 -4.83 -31.12
CA GLY A 37 -1.38 -4.55 -31.89
C GLY A 37 -0.41 -3.59 -31.19
N ILE A 38 0.24 -2.73 -31.98
CA ILE A 38 1.14 -1.69 -31.48
C ILE A 38 0.33 -0.51 -30.92
N PRO A 39 0.87 0.25 -29.95
CA PRO A 39 0.23 1.48 -29.47
C PRO A 39 -0.15 2.45 -30.59
N ASP A 40 -1.41 2.90 -30.61
CA ASP A 40 -2.00 3.79 -31.63
C ASP A 40 -2.41 5.17 -31.08
N MET A 41 -2.16 5.41 -29.80
CA MET A 41 -2.50 6.62 -29.08
C MET A 41 -1.32 7.13 -28.25
N ILE A 42 -1.22 8.46 -28.13
CA ILE A 42 -0.26 9.18 -27.28
C ILE A 42 -1.03 9.96 -26.22
N ILE A 43 -0.63 9.81 -24.96
CA ILE A 43 -1.10 10.59 -23.82
C ILE A 43 0.05 11.49 -23.38
N TYR A 44 -0.23 12.78 -23.25
CA TYR A 44 0.73 13.82 -22.90
C TYR A 44 0.37 14.46 -21.56
N THR A 45 1.35 14.46 -20.65
CA THR A 45 1.19 14.88 -19.24
C THR A 45 1.69 16.30 -19.00
N THR A 46 1.31 16.90 -17.86
CA THR A 46 1.63 18.30 -17.53
C THR A 46 3.12 18.58 -17.35
N ASP A 47 3.90 17.54 -17.05
CA ASP A 47 5.36 17.55 -16.88
C ASP A 47 6.11 17.03 -18.11
N PHE A 48 5.50 17.16 -19.30
CA PHE A 48 6.12 16.93 -20.60
C PHE A 48 6.55 15.47 -20.88
N VAL A 49 5.89 14.50 -20.26
CA VAL A 49 6.13 13.06 -20.50
C VAL A 49 5.05 12.47 -21.41
N PHE A 50 5.50 11.74 -22.44
CA PHE A 50 4.65 10.99 -23.35
C PHE A 50 4.48 9.53 -22.92
N PHE A 51 3.24 9.06 -23.01
CA PHE A 51 2.85 7.67 -22.81
C PHE A 51 2.16 7.16 -24.07
N TYR A 52 2.56 5.97 -24.51
CA TYR A 52 1.97 5.29 -25.67
C TYR A 52 1.02 4.19 -25.19
N GLY A 53 -0.18 4.11 -25.77
CA GLY A 53 -1.17 3.10 -25.44
C GLY A 53 -2.13 2.80 -26.59
N HIS A 54 -3.16 2.01 -26.29
CA HIS A 54 -4.20 1.55 -27.22
C HIS A 54 -5.52 2.27 -26.97
N GLN A 55 -6.05 2.93 -28.00
CA GLN A 55 -7.34 3.63 -27.96
C GLN A 55 -8.49 2.69 -27.59
N ASP A 56 -8.55 1.52 -28.24
CA ASP A 56 -9.64 0.56 -28.05
C ASP A 56 -9.66 -0.03 -26.62
N LYS A 57 -8.49 -0.25 -26.01
CA LYS A 57 -8.37 -0.71 -24.62
C LYS A 57 -8.95 0.32 -23.64
N LEU A 58 -8.63 1.61 -23.84
CA LEU A 58 -9.15 2.71 -23.03
C LEU A 58 -10.67 2.86 -23.20
N LEU A 59 -11.17 2.78 -24.43
CA LEU A 59 -12.61 2.85 -24.73
C LEU A 59 -13.41 1.67 -24.17
N GLN A 60 -12.78 0.48 -24.07
CA GLN A 60 -13.44 -0.70 -23.50
C GLN A 60 -13.69 -0.55 -21.99
N ILE A 61 -12.78 0.12 -21.28
CA ILE A 61 -12.79 0.19 -19.81
C ILE A 61 -13.37 1.52 -19.31
N SER A 62 -13.17 2.61 -20.04
CA SER A 62 -13.66 3.94 -19.66
C SER A 62 -15.12 4.14 -20.04
N THR A 63 -15.92 4.54 -19.06
CA THR A 63 -17.34 4.88 -19.23
C THR A 63 -17.58 6.26 -19.83
N ASN A 64 -16.56 7.11 -19.91
CA ASN A 64 -16.67 8.49 -20.41
C ASN A 64 -15.63 8.81 -21.51
N ALA A 65 -15.18 7.79 -22.25
CA ALA A 65 -14.17 7.94 -23.31
C ALA A 65 -12.90 8.68 -22.85
N PHE A 66 -12.44 8.32 -21.65
CA PHE A 66 -11.26 8.85 -20.96
C PHE A 66 -11.34 10.38 -20.81
N ALA A 67 -12.33 10.85 -20.05
CA ALA A 67 -12.66 12.27 -19.87
C ALA A 67 -13.02 12.98 -21.18
N HIS A 68 -13.73 12.30 -22.08
CA HIS A 68 -14.12 12.77 -23.42
C HIS A 68 -12.94 13.16 -24.32
N THR A 69 -11.73 12.73 -23.98
CA THR A 69 -10.53 13.02 -24.77
C THR A 69 -10.41 12.12 -25.99
N ILE A 70 -11.06 10.95 -25.96
CA ILE A 70 -11.10 10.01 -27.06
C ILE A 70 -12.38 10.24 -27.88
N PRO A 71 -12.29 10.50 -29.20
CA PRO A 71 -13.48 10.64 -30.04
C PRO A 71 -14.30 9.36 -30.00
N ALA A 72 -15.58 9.46 -29.60
CA ALA A 72 -16.52 8.36 -29.78
C ALA A 72 -16.59 8.04 -31.28
N SER A 73 -16.34 6.79 -31.66
CA SER A 73 -16.45 6.36 -33.05
C SER A 73 -17.89 6.52 -33.53
N ILE A 74 -18.25 7.67 -34.12
CA ILE A 74 -19.53 7.85 -34.78
C ILE A 74 -19.50 7.02 -36.08
N SER A 75 -20.19 5.89 -36.09
CA SER A 75 -20.93 5.47 -37.28
C SER A 75 -22.03 4.47 -36.92
N PRO A 76 -23.29 4.81 -37.24
CA PRO A 76 -23.98 4.04 -38.25
C PRO A 76 -24.38 4.97 -39.40
N VAL A 77 -23.83 4.68 -40.57
CA VAL A 77 -24.23 5.27 -41.85
C VAL A 77 -25.75 5.12 -42.04
N PRO A 78 -26.51 6.18 -42.39
CA PRO A 78 -27.88 6.02 -42.86
C PRO A 78 -27.85 5.27 -44.19
N THR A 79 -28.46 4.09 -44.19
CA THR A 79 -28.60 3.23 -45.37
C THR A 79 -29.63 3.86 -46.31
N SER A 80 -29.19 4.48 -47.41
CA SER A 80 -29.94 4.55 -48.67
C SER A 80 -29.20 5.29 -49.79
N ALA A 81 -28.47 4.57 -50.64
CA ALA A 81 -28.37 4.83 -52.09
C ALA A 81 -27.79 3.59 -52.80
N PRO A 82 -28.39 3.09 -53.89
CA PRO A 82 -27.92 1.89 -54.57
C PRO A 82 -26.93 2.20 -55.72
N SER A 83 -26.02 1.24 -55.93
CA SER A 83 -25.21 0.99 -57.15
C SER A 83 -24.09 2.03 -57.41
N THR A 84 -22.86 1.65 -57.73
CA THR A 84 -22.40 0.64 -58.70
C THR A 84 -21.09 -0.01 -58.27
N ARG A 85 -20.96 -1.31 -58.55
CA ARG A 85 -19.75 -2.12 -58.34
C ARG A 85 -18.60 -1.63 -59.23
N LEU A 86 -17.43 -1.41 -58.61
CA LEU A 86 -16.16 -1.84 -59.17
C LEU A 86 -15.29 -2.41 -58.06
N SER A 87 -14.83 -3.61 -58.33
CA SER A 87 -13.97 -4.47 -57.54
C SER A 87 -12.68 -3.76 -57.10
N ASN A 88 -12.52 -3.56 -55.79
CA ASN A 88 -11.21 -3.46 -55.16
C ASN A 88 -10.92 -4.76 -54.41
N PRO A 89 -9.65 -5.23 -54.36
CA PRO A 89 -9.26 -6.38 -53.54
C PRO A 89 -9.50 -6.09 -52.04
N PRO A 90 -9.44 -7.09 -51.15
CA PRO A 90 -9.48 -6.87 -49.71
C PRO A 90 -8.22 -6.10 -49.29
N GLY A 91 -8.24 -4.79 -49.47
CA GLY A 91 -7.35 -3.89 -48.77
C GLY A 91 -7.66 -4.06 -47.30
N HIS A 92 -6.74 -4.69 -46.57
CA HIS A 92 -6.57 -4.41 -45.15
C HIS A 92 -6.76 -2.90 -44.98
N GLY A 93 -7.87 -2.54 -44.33
CA GLY A 93 -8.19 -1.17 -43.99
C GLY A 93 -7.08 -0.69 -43.07
N THR A 94 -6.03 -0.17 -43.71
CA THR A 94 -4.98 0.57 -43.05
C THR A 94 -5.67 1.84 -42.59
N ARG A 95 -6.20 1.82 -41.35
CA ARG A 95 -6.30 3.02 -40.52
C ARG A 95 -4.87 3.55 -40.31
N ARG A 96 -4.19 3.98 -41.36
CA ARG A 96 -3.09 4.95 -41.28
C ARG A 96 -3.73 6.33 -41.15
N GLY A 97 -4.53 6.49 -40.10
CA GLY A 97 -5.19 7.73 -39.77
C GLY A 97 -4.60 8.20 -38.46
N LYS A 98 -3.66 9.16 -38.56
CA LYS A 98 -3.19 10.06 -37.48
C LYS A 98 -3.25 9.47 -36.05
N THR A 99 -2.10 9.09 -35.49
CA THR A 99 -1.95 8.75 -34.07
C THR A 99 -2.69 9.77 -33.21
N LEU A 100 -3.69 9.29 -32.45
CA LEU A 100 -4.48 10.15 -31.59
C LEU A 100 -3.57 10.68 -30.46
N SER A 101 -3.54 11.98 -30.27
CA SER A 101 -2.79 12.61 -29.18
C SER A 101 -3.78 13.30 -28.25
N VAL A 102 -3.72 12.97 -26.96
CA VAL A 102 -4.54 13.58 -25.92
C VAL A 102 -3.67 14.20 -24.83
N THR A 103 -4.12 15.31 -24.26
CA THR A 103 -3.48 15.94 -23.11
C THR A 103 -4.28 15.63 -21.86
N VAL A 104 -3.59 15.26 -20.79
CA VAL A 104 -4.18 14.98 -19.48
C VAL A 104 -3.70 16.00 -18.46
N GLY A 105 -4.58 16.34 -17.51
CA GLY A 105 -4.34 17.39 -16.51
C GLY A 105 -3.51 16.97 -15.30
N HIS A 106 -2.78 15.84 -15.38
CA HIS A 106 -2.01 15.29 -14.26
C HIS A 106 -0.57 15.00 -14.64
N THR A 107 0.27 14.84 -13.62
CA THR A 107 1.69 14.53 -13.78
C THR A 107 1.92 13.10 -14.28
N SER A 108 3.10 12.88 -14.85
CA SER A 108 3.56 11.58 -15.33
C SER A 108 3.48 10.50 -14.26
N ARG A 109 3.84 10.79 -13.00
CA ARG A 109 3.76 9.82 -11.89
C ARG A 109 2.34 9.30 -11.66
N VAL A 110 1.35 10.18 -11.70
CA VAL A 110 -0.07 9.82 -11.50
C VAL A 110 -0.56 8.99 -12.69
N ILE A 111 -0.31 9.47 -13.90
CA ILE A 111 -0.77 8.82 -15.14
C ILE A 111 -0.10 7.46 -15.35
N ASP A 112 1.16 7.31 -14.97
CA ASP A 112 1.88 6.04 -15.00
C ASP A 112 1.23 4.98 -14.07
N VAL A 113 0.67 5.40 -12.92
CA VAL A 113 -0.12 4.50 -12.06
C VAL A 113 -1.47 4.19 -12.69
N VAL A 114 -2.20 5.20 -13.18
CA VAL A 114 -3.51 5.02 -13.84
C VAL A 114 -3.40 4.06 -15.03
N LEU A 115 -2.38 4.23 -15.87
CA LEU A 115 -2.14 3.33 -17.00
C LEU A 115 -1.79 1.92 -16.54
N ARG A 116 -0.97 1.75 -15.50
CA ARG A 116 -0.72 0.41 -14.97
C ARG A 116 -1.99 -0.26 -14.44
N VAL A 117 -2.93 0.50 -13.85
CA VAL A 117 -4.25 -0.03 -13.48
C VAL A 117 -5.04 -0.47 -14.73
N ILE A 118 -5.08 0.35 -15.79
CA ILE A 118 -5.80 0.03 -17.04
C ILE A 118 -5.25 -1.24 -17.72
N TYR A 119 -3.93 -1.38 -17.74
CA TYR A 119 -3.24 -2.51 -18.38
C TYR A 119 -3.03 -3.70 -17.45
N ASP A 120 -3.51 -3.62 -16.19
CA ASP A 120 -3.28 -4.63 -15.15
C ASP A 120 -1.80 -5.01 -15.01
N MET A 121 -0.95 -3.98 -14.92
CA MET A 121 0.50 -4.12 -14.83
C MET A 121 1.01 -3.96 -13.39
N PRO A 122 2.04 -4.73 -12.99
CA PRO A 122 2.63 -4.60 -11.67
C PRO A 122 3.32 -3.24 -11.51
N CYS A 123 3.11 -2.60 -10.36
CA CYS A 123 3.77 -1.34 -9.98
C CYS A 123 5.07 -1.57 -9.18
N GLN A 124 5.62 -2.79 -9.22
CA GLN A 124 6.68 -3.25 -8.31
C GLN A 124 8.03 -2.54 -8.54
N GLN A 125 8.33 -2.19 -9.79
CA GLN A 125 9.60 -1.53 -10.16
C GLN A 125 9.58 -0.03 -9.88
N THR A 126 8.42 0.61 -10.02
CA THR A 126 8.27 2.06 -9.77
C THR A 126 8.00 2.38 -8.31
N MET A 127 7.39 1.44 -7.56
CA MET A 127 7.00 1.56 -6.15
C MET A 127 6.59 2.99 -5.77
N PRO A 128 5.54 3.54 -6.42
CA PRO A 128 5.12 4.92 -6.19
C PRO A 128 4.74 5.13 -4.72
N GLU A 129 4.95 6.35 -4.23
CA GLU A 129 4.57 6.77 -2.88
C GLU A 129 3.05 6.69 -2.68
N LEU A 130 2.62 6.48 -1.43
CA LEU A 130 1.19 6.38 -1.08
C LEU A 130 0.38 7.61 -1.53
N ASP A 131 0.96 8.81 -1.49
CA ASP A 131 0.29 10.03 -1.94
C ASP A 131 0.03 10.03 -3.45
N ILE A 132 0.97 9.50 -4.24
CA ILE A 132 0.79 9.32 -5.70
C ILE A 132 -0.27 8.25 -5.98
N ILE A 133 -0.28 7.16 -5.20
CA ILE A 133 -1.31 6.12 -5.32
C ILE A 133 -2.68 6.71 -4.99
N SER A 134 -2.79 7.45 -3.89
CA SER A 134 -4.02 8.13 -3.47
C SER A 134 -4.54 9.07 -4.55
N LEU A 135 -3.65 9.89 -5.13
CA LEU A 135 -4.02 10.80 -6.21
C LEU A 135 -4.47 10.03 -7.46
N ALA A 136 -3.73 8.99 -7.86
CA ALA A 136 -4.08 8.15 -9.00
C ALA A 136 -5.46 7.49 -8.84
N LEU A 137 -5.76 6.96 -7.65
CA LEU A 137 -7.07 6.38 -7.36
C LEU A 137 -8.19 7.43 -7.37
N SER A 138 -7.93 8.63 -6.86
CA SER A 138 -8.92 9.73 -6.84
C SER A 138 -9.31 10.25 -8.23
N VAL A 139 -8.41 10.12 -9.22
CA VAL A 139 -8.66 10.61 -10.59
C VAL A 139 -9.23 9.54 -11.52
N LEU A 140 -9.38 8.28 -11.06
CA LEU A 140 -9.93 7.21 -11.89
C LEU A 140 -11.34 7.55 -12.39
N ASP A 141 -12.20 8.08 -11.52
CA ASP A 141 -13.57 8.47 -11.86
C ASP A 141 -13.61 9.59 -12.91
N GLN A 142 -12.68 10.55 -12.83
CA GLN A 142 -12.53 11.59 -13.85
C GLN A 142 -12.31 11.00 -15.25
N TYR A 143 -11.57 9.89 -15.34
CA TYR A 143 -11.31 9.16 -16.59
C TYR A 143 -12.35 8.07 -16.88
N GLY A 144 -13.46 8.03 -16.13
CA GLY A 144 -14.54 7.05 -16.30
C GLY A 144 -14.12 5.63 -15.94
N LEU A 145 -13.09 5.46 -15.12
CA LEU A 145 -12.55 4.18 -14.70
C LEU A 145 -13.09 3.82 -13.32
N SER A 146 -13.49 2.58 -13.14
CA SER A 146 -13.84 2.06 -11.81
C SER A 146 -12.58 1.77 -10.99
N THR A 147 -12.62 2.07 -9.70
CA THR A 147 -11.59 1.61 -8.76
C THR A 147 -11.53 0.08 -8.78
N PRO A 148 -10.32 -0.53 -8.85
CA PRO A 148 -10.20 -1.98 -8.78
C PRO A 148 -10.87 -2.53 -7.51
N ASN A 149 -11.77 -3.48 -7.68
CA ASN A 149 -12.54 -4.04 -6.57
C ASN A 149 -11.83 -5.26 -5.93
N GLU A 150 -12.39 -5.76 -4.83
CA GLU A 150 -11.86 -6.91 -4.10
C GLU A 150 -12.04 -8.27 -4.79
N THR A 151 -12.84 -8.33 -5.86
CA THR A 151 -13.18 -9.60 -6.52
C THR A 151 -12.11 -10.09 -7.49
N SER A 152 -11.19 -9.21 -7.87
CA SER A 152 -10.05 -9.53 -8.74
C SER A 152 -8.74 -9.21 -8.02
N PRO A 153 -7.71 -10.05 -8.14
CA PRO A 153 -6.38 -9.69 -7.66
C PRO A 153 -5.96 -8.39 -8.34
N SER A 154 -5.71 -7.35 -7.55
CA SER A 154 -5.31 -6.04 -8.08
C SER A 154 -3.94 -5.68 -7.55
N GLU A 155 -3.03 -5.42 -8.48
CA GLU A 155 -1.64 -5.04 -8.16
C GLU A 155 -1.56 -3.74 -7.34
N ILE A 156 -2.55 -2.84 -7.46
CA ILE A 156 -2.55 -1.60 -6.69
C ILE A 156 -2.75 -1.85 -5.19
N TRP A 157 -3.65 -2.79 -4.83
CA TRP A 157 -3.91 -3.13 -3.44
C TRP A 157 -2.78 -3.97 -2.84
N SER A 158 -2.17 -4.84 -3.65
CA SER A 158 -0.93 -5.54 -3.29
C SER A 158 0.21 -4.55 -2.99
N LEU A 159 0.30 -3.45 -3.74
CA LEU A 159 1.26 -2.38 -3.49
C LEU A 159 0.94 -1.60 -2.21
N VAL A 160 -0.33 -1.28 -1.95
CA VAL A 160 -0.74 -0.63 -0.69
C VAL A 160 -0.37 -1.50 0.52
N LEU A 161 -0.61 -2.81 0.45
CA LEU A 161 -0.22 -3.75 1.52
C LEU A 161 1.31 -3.85 1.69
N ARG A 162 2.08 -3.68 0.62
CA ARG A 162 3.53 -3.60 0.71
C ARG A 162 3.95 -2.36 1.50
N HIS A 163 3.38 -1.19 1.19
CA HIS A 163 3.63 0.03 1.96
C HIS A 163 3.22 -0.12 3.43
N ALA A 164 2.13 -0.83 3.70
CA ALA A 164 1.70 -1.11 5.06
C ALA A 164 2.76 -1.89 5.86
N ARG A 165 3.51 -2.78 5.19
CA ARG A 165 4.59 -3.56 5.80
C ARG A 165 5.89 -2.80 5.97
N THR A 166 6.21 -1.87 5.08
CA THR A 166 7.58 -1.34 4.95
C THR A 166 7.74 0.13 5.32
N THR A 167 6.71 0.95 5.13
CA THR A 167 6.90 2.41 5.09
C THR A 167 5.93 3.13 6.01
N ASP A 168 4.63 3.08 5.74
CA ASP A 168 3.62 3.77 6.54
C ASP A 168 2.33 2.92 6.60
N SER A 169 2.17 2.21 7.71
CA SER A 169 1.02 1.33 7.95
C SER A 169 -0.28 2.09 8.17
N ILE A 170 -0.23 3.28 8.76
CA ILE A 170 -1.41 4.09 9.05
C ILE A 170 -1.93 4.71 7.75
N GLN A 171 -1.05 5.30 6.92
CA GLN A 171 -1.46 5.88 5.65
C GLN A 171 -1.96 4.81 4.67
N ALA A 172 -1.32 3.64 4.62
CA ALA A 172 -1.79 2.53 3.79
C ALA A 172 -3.18 2.02 4.23
N TYR A 173 -3.41 1.90 5.55
CA TYR A 173 -4.70 1.55 6.11
C TYR A 173 -5.77 2.60 5.78
N ALA A 174 -5.45 3.89 5.96
CA ALA A 174 -6.34 5.00 5.68
C ALA A 174 -6.73 5.08 4.19
N LEU A 175 -5.76 4.85 3.30
CA LEU A 175 -5.99 4.82 1.86
C LEU A 175 -6.93 3.67 1.45
N ALA A 176 -6.73 2.47 2.00
CA ALA A 176 -7.63 1.34 1.76
C ALA A 176 -9.06 1.65 2.28
N ALA A 177 -9.15 2.29 3.45
CA ALA A 177 -10.41 2.67 4.08
C ALA A 177 -11.17 3.72 3.25
N ALA A 178 -10.48 4.70 2.65
CA ALA A 178 -11.07 5.69 1.77
C ALA A 178 -11.82 5.08 0.57
N HIS A 179 -11.39 3.90 0.13
CA HIS A 179 -12.00 3.15 -0.97
C HIS A 179 -12.86 1.97 -0.50
N SER A 180 -13.16 1.88 0.81
CA SER A 180 -13.95 0.79 1.42
C SER A 180 -13.42 -0.61 1.12
N MET A 181 -12.08 -0.75 1.06
CA MET A 181 -11.41 -2.02 0.77
C MET A 181 -11.20 -2.82 2.07
N ASP A 182 -12.28 -3.40 2.59
CA ASP A 182 -12.31 -4.10 3.88
C ASP A 182 -11.22 -5.19 4.02
N LYS A 183 -10.99 -6.04 3.01
CA LYS A 183 -9.95 -7.08 3.05
C LYS A 183 -8.55 -6.48 3.20
N VAL A 184 -8.30 -5.40 2.47
CA VAL A 184 -7.01 -4.68 2.52
C VAL A 184 -6.85 -4.00 3.87
N CYS A 185 -7.92 -3.39 4.41
CA CYS A 185 -7.93 -2.81 5.76
C CYS A 185 -7.66 -3.86 6.84
N ILE A 186 -8.27 -5.05 6.75
CA ILE A 186 -8.05 -6.15 7.69
C ILE A 186 -6.58 -6.55 7.71
N GLU A 187 -5.97 -6.79 6.54
CA GLU A 187 -4.55 -7.16 6.47
C GLU A 187 -3.63 -6.02 6.91
N ALA A 188 -3.87 -4.79 6.45
CA ALA A 188 -3.06 -3.62 6.82
C ALA A 188 -3.11 -3.32 8.34
N SER A 189 -4.25 -3.58 9.00
CA SER A 189 -4.43 -3.30 10.43
C SER A 189 -3.49 -4.09 11.35
N ALA A 190 -2.98 -5.25 10.91
CA ALA A 190 -1.96 -5.96 11.69
C ALA A 190 -0.65 -5.15 11.80
N HIS A 191 -0.33 -4.37 10.78
CA HIS A 191 0.90 -3.58 10.70
C HIS A 191 0.78 -2.23 11.43
N THR A 192 -0.44 -1.76 11.70
CA THR A 192 -0.66 -0.53 12.47
C THR A 192 -0.40 -0.72 13.96
N LEU A 193 -0.45 -1.96 14.47
CA LEU A 193 -0.28 -2.25 15.90
C LEU A 193 1.06 -1.77 16.48
N ARG A 194 2.09 -1.65 15.65
CA ARG A 194 3.41 -1.13 16.02
C ARG A 194 3.54 0.39 15.92
N ALA A 195 2.54 1.05 15.32
CA ALA A 195 2.52 2.49 15.19
C ALA A 195 1.82 3.12 16.41
N PRO A 196 2.41 4.17 17.02
CA PRO A 196 1.75 4.95 18.05
C PRO A 196 0.55 5.69 17.47
N LEU A 197 -0.64 5.51 18.06
CA LEU A 197 -1.87 6.15 17.58
C LEU A 197 -1.84 7.67 17.79
N GLU A 198 -1.04 8.17 18.73
CA GLU A 198 -0.86 9.62 18.91
C GLU A 198 -0.25 10.31 17.67
N ASN A 199 0.40 9.56 16.78
CA ASN A 199 1.00 10.09 15.56
C ASN A 199 0.03 10.12 14.36
N ILE A 200 -1.23 9.69 14.54
CA ILE A 200 -2.22 9.81 13.47
C ILE A 200 -2.47 11.29 13.18
N THR A 201 -2.16 11.70 11.96
CA THR A 201 -2.42 13.06 11.48
C THR A 201 -3.90 13.28 11.17
N GLU A 202 -4.34 14.54 11.19
CA GLU A 202 -5.70 14.91 10.77
C GLU A 202 -6.01 14.44 9.33
N GLN A 203 -5.01 14.50 8.44
CA GLN A 203 -5.14 14.04 7.06
C GLN A 203 -5.41 12.53 6.99
N GLN A 204 -4.65 11.71 7.71
CA GLN A 204 -4.87 10.26 7.80
C GLN A 204 -6.23 9.95 8.41
N ALA A 205 -6.63 10.69 9.44
CA ALA A 205 -7.92 10.52 10.09
C ALA A 205 -9.10 10.82 9.14
N ASN A 206 -9.02 11.92 8.40
CA ASN A 206 -10.02 12.30 7.40
C ASN A 206 -10.07 11.30 6.26
N LEU A 207 -8.91 10.81 5.79
CA LEU A 207 -8.82 9.83 4.71
C LEU A 207 -9.44 8.48 5.12
N ALA A 208 -9.14 7.99 6.33
CA ALA A 208 -9.70 6.74 6.83
C ALA A 208 -11.21 6.85 7.12
N GLY A 209 -11.66 8.00 7.59
CA GLY A 209 -13.03 8.23 8.02
C GLY A 209 -13.38 7.57 9.37
N PRO A 210 -14.54 7.95 9.95
CA PRO A 210 -14.87 7.64 11.34
C PRO A 210 -15.07 6.15 11.62
N ILE A 211 -15.59 5.39 10.65
CA ILE A 211 -15.86 3.95 10.82
C ILE A 211 -14.57 3.16 10.97
N TYR A 212 -13.62 3.36 10.05
CA TYR A 212 -12.34 2.67 10.06
C TYR A 212 -11.45 3.14 11.21
N LEU A 213 -11.44 4.44 11.52
CA LEU A 213 -10.78 4.92 12.73
C LEU A 213 -11.30 4.25 13.99
N ARG A 214 -12.62 4.19 14.19
CA ARG A 214 -13.20 3.50 15.35
C ARG A 214 -12.74 2.04 15.43
N ARG A 215 -12.74 1.31 14.31
CA ARG A 215 -12.28 -0.09 14.25
C ARG A 215 -10.79 -0.19 14.67
N LEU A 216 -9.95 0.71 14.15
CA LEU A 216 -8.53 0.77 14.47
C LEU A 216 -8.27 1.03 15.96
N PHE A 217 -8.93 2.04 16.54
CA PHE A 217 -8.81 2.34 17.98
C PHE A 217 -9.28 1.16 18.85
N LEU A 218 -10.39 0.52 18.50
CA LEU A 218 -10.88 -0.65 19.23
C LEU A 218 -9.91 -1.84 19.16
N LEU A 219 -9.28 -2.07 18.00
CA LEU A 219 -8.23 -3.09 17.87
C LEU A 219 -7.06 -2.83 18.83
N HIS A 220 -6.52 -1.62 18.85
CA HIS A 220 -5.40 -1.28 19.73
C HIS A 220 -5.77 -1.36 21.21
N MET A 221 -6.93 -0.82 21.60
CA MET A 221 -7.40 -0.82 22.98
C MET A 221 -7.68 -2.23 23.47
N SER A 222 -8.41 -3.04 22.69
CA SER A 222 -8.74 -4.42 23.06
C SER A 222 -7.50 -5.30 23.16
N ARG A 223 -6.54 -5.20 22.24
CA ARG A 223 -5.28 -5.95 22.37
C ARG A 223 -4.48 -5.54 23.60
N ARG A 224 -4.44 -4.26 23.94
CA ARG A 224 -3.75 -3.78 25.13
C ARG A 224 -4.41 -4.29 26.42
N GLU A 225 -5.74 -4.32 26.46
CA GLU A 225 -6.52 -4.92 27.55
C GLU A 225 -6.23 -6.43 27.68
N SER A 226 -6.26 -7.15 26.56
CA SER A 226 -6.01 -8.59 26.54
C SER A 226 -4.58 -8.94 26.95
N LEU A 227 -3.57 -8.18 26.51
CA LEU A 227 -2.19 -8.38 26.95
C LEU A 227 -2.05 -8.24 28.47
N ARG A 228 -2.69 -7.21 29.04
CA ARG A 228 -2.72 -7.02 30.50
C ARG A 228 -3.37 -8.23 31.19
N ALA A 229 -4.51 -8.70 30.69
CA ALA A 229 -5.24 -9.83 31.27
C ALA A 229 -4.40 -11.13 31.24
N VAL A 230 -3.69 -11.39 30.14
CA VAL A 230 -2.82 -12.58 30.03
C VAL A 230 -1.67 -12.53 31.04
N MET A 231 -1.10 -11.34 31.29
CA MET A 231 0.00 -11.16 32.26
C MET A 231 -0.47 -10.97 33.72
N GLU A 232 -1.77 -10.89 33.99
CA GLU A 232 -2.30 -10.57 35.32
C GLU A 232 -1.92 -11.63 36.37
N ARG A 233 -1.87 -12.91 35.96
CA ARG A 233 -1.56 -14.01 36.86
C ARG A 233 -0.05 -14.29 36.92
N PRO A 234 0.59 -14.19 38.10
CA PRO A 234 1.98 -14.52 38.28
C PRO A 234 2.23 -16.04 38.19
N PRO A 235 3.50 -16.47 38.02
CA PRO A 235 3.87 -17.89 38.04
C PRO A 235 3.48 -18.54 39.38
N ILE A 236 2.87 -19.72 39.31
CA ILE A 236 2.57 -20.52 40.50
C ILE A 236 3.81 -21.32 40.85
N ILE A 237 4.39 -21.04 42.02
CA ILE A 237 5.61 -21.71 42.48
C ILE A 237 5.25 -23.08 43.07
N THR A 238 5.70 -24.15 42.42
CA THR A 238 5.43 -25.54 42.81
C THR A 238 6.68 -26.41 42.74
N GLY A 239 6.62 -27.60 43.34
CA GLY A 239 7.70 -28.59 43.32
C GLY A 239 8.65 -28.51 44.52
N GLN A 240 9.75 -29.27 44.44
CA GLN A 240 10.80 -29.27 45.45
C GLN A 240 11.84 -28.21 45.12
N HIS A 241 12.24 -27.43 46.12
CA HIS A 241 13.18 -26.32 45.96
C HIS A 241 14.51 -26.61 46.65
N ASP A 242 15.55 -25.92 46.19
CA ASP A 242 16.86 -25.93 46.85
C ASP A 242 16.75 -25.46 48.30
N LEU A 243 17.59 -26.00 49.18
CA LEU A 243 17.65 -25.62 50.60
C LEU A 243 17.95 -24.13 50.81
N ARG A 244 18.49 -23.45 49.80
CA ARG A 244 18.80 -22.01 49.81
C ARG A 244 17.63 -21.12 49.37
N CYS A 245 16.54 -21.70 48.86
CA CYS A 245 15.35 -20.96 48.43
C CYS A 245 14.36 -20.81 49.58
N SER A 246 14.32 -19.61 50.16
CA SER A 246 13.44 -19.29 51.27
C SER A 246 11.98 -19.07 50.81
N ALA A 247 11.05 -18.97 51.76
CA ALA A 247 9.69 -18.53 51.47
C ALA A 247 9.66 -17.10 50.88
N VAL A 248 10.54 -16.22 51.35
CA VAL A 248 10.67 -14.84 50.87
C VAL A 248 11.09 -14.81 49.40
N ASP A 249 12.00 -15.70 48.99
CA ASP A 249 12.44 -15.79 47.59
C ASP A 249 11.30 -16.22 46.67
N ARG A 250 10.44 -17.14 47.14
CA ARG A 250 9.26 -17.64 46.41
C ARG A 250 8.18 -16.56 46.28
N GLU A 251 7.85 -15.86 47.35
CA GLU A 251 6.92 -14.71 47.32
C GLU A 251 7.47 -13.55 46.47
N GLY A 252 8.80 -13.40 46.43
CA GLY A 252 9.48 -12.43 45.59
C GLY A 252 9.21 -12.61 44.09
N VAL A 253 8.84 -13.81 43.62
CA VAL A 253 8.53 -14.07 42.20
C VAL A 253 7.30 -13.30 41.74
N ALA A 254 6.24 -13.26 42.55
CA ALA A 254 5.03 -12.52 42.21
C ALA A 254 5.32 -11.01 42.06
N ARG A 255 6.22 -10.46 42.90
CA ARG A 255 6.62 -9.05 42.83
C ARG A 255 7.45 -8.74 41.59
N SER A 256 8.45 -9.56 41.25
CA SER A 256 9.23 -9.33 40.01
C SER A 256 8.38 -9.55 38.76
N TRP A 257 7.43 -10.48 38.80
CA TRP A 257 6.47 -10.67 37.72
C TRP A 257 5.62 -9.42 37.50
N ALA A 258 5.06 -8.85 38.58
CA ALA A 258 4.27 -7.63 38.49
C ALA A 258 5.10 -6.45 37.92
N LEU A 259 6.37 -6.34 38.32
CA LEU A 259 7.29 -5.34 37.76
C LEU A 259 7.56 -5.58 36.27
N ALA A 260 7.87 -6.82 35.88
CA ALA A 260 8.09 -7.20 34.49
C ALA A 260 6.87 -6.88 33.61
N ALA A 261 5.67 -7.26 34.06
CA ALA A 261 4.42 -6.97 33.38
C ALA A 261 4.16 -5.46 33.27
N ALA A 262 4.44 -4.69 34.33
CA ALA A 262 4.33 -3.23 34.29
C ALA A 262 5.28 -2.62 33.26
N ASN A 263 6.54 -3.06 33.23
CA ASN A 263 7.54 -2.59 32.26
C ASN A 263 7.10 -2.86 30.82
N VAL A 264 6.59 -4.06 30.53
CA VAL A 264 6.02 -4.41 29.21
C VAL A 264 4.90 -3.45 28.82
N MET A 265 3.98 -3.12 29.74
CA MET A 265 2.87 -2.21 29.46
C MET A 265 3.29 -0.75 29.20
N THR A 266 4.49 -0.37 29.63
CA THR A 266 5.06 0.97 29.44
C THR A 266 6.01 1.08 28.24
N LEU A 267 6.18 0.01 27.46
CA LEU A 267 7.03 0.03 26.27
C LEU A 267 6.60 1.13 25.29
N LYS A 268 7.57 1.91 24.81
CA LYS A 268 7.36 2.94 23.77
C LYS A 268 6.93 2.32 22.44
N THR A 269 7.24 1.05 22.19
CA THR A 269 7.00 0.32 20.94
C THR A 269 5.55 -0.14 20.76
N ALA A 270 4.58 0.48 21.44
CA ALA A 270 3.16 0.13 21.39
C ALA A 270 2.93 -1.33 21.88
N PRO A 271 2.61 -1.56 23.17
CA PRO A 271 2.58 -2.90 23.77
C PRO A 271 1.64 -3.87 23.04
N GLN A 272 0.57 -3.36 22.42
CA GLN A 272 -0.35 -4.15 21.59
C GLN A 272 0.29 -4.77 20.34
N GLY A 273 1.45 -4.29 19.89
CA GLY A 273 2.19 -4.75 18.71
C GLY A 273 3.43 -5.58 19.00
N VAL A 274 3.69 -5.89 20.29
CA VAL A 274 4.87 -6.67 20.72
C VAL A 274 4.81 -8.10 20.19
N GLY A 275 5.94 -8.58 19.66
CA GLY A 275 6.08 -9.97 19.21
C GLY A 275 6.25 -10.96 20.38
N GLY A 276 6.03 -12.26 20.14
CA GLY A 276 6.18 -13.29 21.18
C GLY A 276 7.61 -13.40 21.73
N GLU A 277 8.61 -13.29 20.86
CA GLU A 277 10.03 -13.31 21.28
C GLU A 277 10.39 -12.07 22.13
N GLU A 278 9.95 -10.88 21.70
CA GLU A 278 10.18 -9.63 22.41
C GLU A 278 9.49 -9.64 23.79
N LEU A 279 8.25 -10.15 23.85
CA LEU A 279 7.51 -10.34 25.11
C LEU A 279 8.22 -11.32 26.03
N SER A 280 8.63 -12.48 25.51
CA SER A 280 9.37 -13.50 26.27
C SER A 280 10.64 -12.92 26.88
N LYS A 281 11.43 -12.22 26.06
CA LYS A 281 12.69 -11.59 26.49
C LYS A 281 12.45 -10.54 27.58
N ALA A 282 11.47 -9.66 27.40
CA ALA A 282 11.15 -8.60 28.35
C ALA A 282 10.68 -9.15 29.70
N LEU A 283 9.85 -10.20 29.70
CA LEU A 283 9.41 -10.84 30.93
C LEU A 283 10.56 -11.60 31.61
N LEU A 284 11.38 -12.32 30.83
CA LEU A 284 12.44 -13.16 31.38
C LEU A 284 13.53 -12.33 32.07
N SER A 285 13.97 -11.21 31.47
CA SER A 285 15.05 -10.40 32.04
C SER A 285 14.71 -9.86 33.42
N GLU A 286 13.49 -9.38 33.60
CA GLU A 286 13.02 -8.79 34.86
C GLU A 286 12.58 -9.86 35.87
N ALA A 287 11.84 -10.89 35.42
CA ALA A 287 11.29 -11.88 36.33
C ALA A 287 12.38 -12.78 36.95
N THR A 288 13.53 -12.94 36.29
CA THR A 288 14.64 -13.80 36.74
C THR A 288 15.78 -13.05 37.42
N GLU A 289 15.71 -11.72 37.49
CA GLU A 289 16.79 -10.90 38.05
C GLU A 289 17.12 -11.32 39.50
N GLY A 290 18.39 -11.61 39.75
CA GLY A 290 18.91 -12.01 41.08
C GLY A 290 18.48 -13.40 41.56
N ARG A 291 17.83 -14.23 40.72
CA ARG A 291 17.34 -15.56 41.11
C ARG A 291 18.29 -16.68 40.70
N THR A 292 18.53 -17.59 41.63
CA THR A 292 19.41 -18.76 41.43
C THR A 292 18.71 -20.10 41.66
N CYS A 293 17.48 -20.11 42.19
CA CYS A 293 16.73 -21.36 42.40
C CYS A 293 16.16 -21.88 41.07
N GLU A 294 16.62 -23.05 40.65
CA GLU A 294 16.25 -23.65 39.36
C GLU A 294 14.75 -23.94 39.25
N GLN A 295 14.12 -24.39 40.34
CA GLN A 295 12.68 -24.68 40.33
C GLN A 295 11.83 -23.41 40.16
N CYS A 296 12.25 -22.29 40.76
CA CYS A 296 11.58 -21.00 40.54
C CYS A 296 11.77 -20.51 39.10
N LEU A 297 13.00 -20.65 38.56
CA LEU A 297 13.31 -20.29 37.17
C LEU A 297 12.49 -21.14 36.19
N ALA A 298 12.31 -22.44 36.45
CA ALA A 298 11.47 -23.32 35.65
C ALA A 298 10.01 -22.86 35.65
N CYS A 299 9.41 -22.63 36.84
CA CYS A 299 8.03 -22.15 36.95
C CYS A 299 7.81 -20.80 36.22
N ILE A 300 8.81 -19.90 36.28
CA ILE A 300 8.77 -18.62 35.54
C ILE A 300 8.79 -18.86 34.03
N ARG A 301 9.70 -19.71 33.53
CA ARG A 301 9.79 -20.02 32.09
C ARG A 301 8.50 -20.65 31.58
N ASP A 302 7.94 -21.60 32.31
CA ASP A 302 6.67 -22.25 31.95
C ASP A 302 5.55 -21.22 31.84
N ARG A 303 5.45 -20.32 32.84
CA ARG A 303 4.46 -19.24 32.81
C ARG A 303 4.66 -18.28 31.64
N ILE A 304 5.90 -17.93 31.30
CA ILE A 304 6.20 -17.09 30.13
C ILE A 304 5.76 -17.79 28.85
N SER A 305 6.02 -19.09 28.71
CA SER A 305 5.59 -19.87 27.55
C SER A 305 4.06 -19.87 27.40
N GLU A 306 3.30 -20.03 28.49
CA GLU A 306 1.85 -19.89 28.48
C GLU A 306 1.40 -18.49 28.05
N VAL A 307 1.97 -17.44 28.66
CA VAL A 307 1.65 -16.04 28.34
C VAL A 307 1.91 -15.72 26.87
N VAL A 308 3.03 -16.18 26.32
CA VAL A 308 3.37 -15.97 24.90
C VAL A 308 2.41 -16.74 24.01
N HIS A 309 2.05 -17.98 24.36
CA HIS A 309 1.06 -18.75 23.62
C HIS A 309 -0.30 -18.05 23.57
N ASP A 310 -0.83 -17.66 24.73
CA ASP A 310 -2.10 -16.96 24.86
C ASP A 310 -2.07 -15.60 24.13
N TRP A 311 -0.94 -14.88 24.22
CA TRP A 311 -0.76 -13.59 23.54
C TRP A 311 -0.82 -13.71 22.02
N LEU A 312 -0.15 -14.71 21.46
CA LEU A 312 -0.12 -14.92 20.01
C LEU A 312 -1.46 -15.42 19.46
N ALA A 313 -2.31 -16.03 20.30
CA ALA A 313 -3.66 -16.43 19.94
C ALA A 313 -4.66 -15.26 19.87
N ILE A 314 -4.36 -14.11 20.48
CA ILE A 314 -5.25 -12.94 20.46
C ILE A 314 -5.28 -12.33 19.06
N LYS A 315 -6.49 -12.00 18.57
CA LYS A 315 -6.74 -11.38 17.27
C LYS A 315 -5.88 -10.13 17.06
N ALA A 316 -5.19 -10.06 15.92
CA ALA A 316 -4.27 -8.98 15.56
C ALA A 316 -4.76 -8.08 14.42
N THR A 317 -6.04 -8.19 14.05
CA THR A 317 -6.66 -7.45 12.95
C THR A 317 -8.05 -6.94 13.36
N ILE A 318 -8.55 -5.92 12.65
CA ILE A 318 -9.92 -5.40 12.85
C ILE A 318 -10.99 -6.45 12.59
#